data_AF-A0A934ULE6-F1
#
_entry.id   AF-A0A934ULE6-F1
#
_cell.length_a   1.000
_cell.length_b   1.000
_cell.length_c   1.000
_cell.angle_alpha   90.00
_cell.angle_beta   90.00
_cell.angle_gamma   90.00
#
_symmetry.space_group_name_H-M   'P 1'
#
loop_
_entity.id
_entity.type
_entity.pdbx_description
1 polymer ?
#
loop_
_entity_poly.entity_id
_entity_poly.type
_entity_poly.pdbx_seq_one_letter_code
_entity_poly.pdbx_strand_id
1 'polypeptide(L)'
;MAPLDDYYINLDHTIQKVVTNDKSDNFYVQSLPGPIKVYNKVATLEKNDAGLVQFPASGKGFNRYGVVDAGGTSISPAEVAGAGDHFLRPAAAAGLFGVINEISSKGISISFGDISSSNGSDPWQAGGGHHAGHGHNGTRSGLDADFRYINDDGNSFQSQTATSDSQFSGDNNTAVYSAAKLFGFTKNYQGTNGTISGVTKVGGHNDHGHLGFIPGNQKLSTISVSPATPNSNPFNPLF
;
A
#
# COMPACT_ATOMS: atom_id res chain seq x y z
N MET A 1 -24.18 -3.25 0.39
CA MET A 1 -22.80 -3.56 0.78
C MET A 1 -22.15 -4.36 -0.34
N ALA A 2 -20.93 -4.00 -0.75
CA ALA A 2 -20.15 -4.83 -1.66
C ALA A 2 -19.73 -6.13 -0.94
N PRO A 3 -19.75 -7.30 -1.61
CA PRO A 3 -19.40 -8.56 -0.97
C PRO A 3 -17.94 -8.54 -0.50
N LEU A 4 -17.67 -9.20 0.63
CA LEU A 4 -16.37 -9.28 1.31
C LEU A 4 -15.52 -10.37 0.66
N ASP A 5 -14.21 -10.28 0.73
CA ASP A 5 -13.33 -11.00 -0.19
C ASP A 5 -12.02 -11.45 0.51
N ASP A 6 -11.60 -12.69 0.22
CA ASP A 6 -10.26 -13.15 0.54
C ASP A 6 -9.31 -12.89 -0.64
N TYR A 7 -8.17 -12.24 -0.39
CA TYR A 7 -7.15 -11.92 -1.37
C TYR A 7 -5.92 -12.81 -1.18
N TYR A 8 -5.51 -13.50 -2.24
CA TYR A 8 -4.34 -14.38 -2.31
C TYR A 8 -3.31 -13.79 -3.28
N ILE A 9 -2.21 -13.31 -2.72
CA ILE A 9 -1.16 -12.59 -3.43
C ILE A 9 -0.03 -13.57 -3.75
N ASN A 10 0.20 -13.81 -5.03
CA ASN A 10 1.14 -14.82 -5.52
C ASN A 10 2.52 -14.24 -5.80
N LEU A 11 3.55 -15.09 -5.75
CA LEU A 11 4.93 -14.72 -6.10
C LEU A 11 5.13 -14.44 -7.60
N ASP A 12 4.18 -14.83 -8.45
CA ASP A 12 4.15 -14.50 -9.90
C ASP A 12 3.46 -13.15 -10.19
N HIS A 13 3.23 -12.37 -9.14
CA HIS A 13 2.62 -11.04 -9.15
C HIS A 13 1.14 -11.04 -9.57
N THR A 14 0.48 -12.19 -9.57
CA THR A 14 -0.98 -12.28 -9.69
C THR A 14 -1.66 -12.16 -8.33
N ILE A 15 -2.87 -11.60 -8.33
CA ILE A 15 -3.73 -11.55 -7.15
C ILE A 15 -4.99 -12.34 -7.49
N GLN A 16 -5.37 -13.27 -6.63
CA GLN A 16 -6.60 -14.04 -6.76
C GLN A 16 -7.55 -13.65 -5.65
N LYS A 17 -8.84 -13.56 -5.97
CA LYS A 17 -9.88 -13.13 -5.04
C LYS A 17 -10.96 -14.18 -4.92
N VAL A 18 -11.30 -14.58 -3.70
CA VAL A 18 -12.48 -15.40 -3.41
C VAL A 18 -13.54 -14.51 -2.79
N VAL A 19 -14.74 -14.51 -3.35
CA VAL A 19 -15.87 -13.77 -2.77
C VAL A 19 -16.40 -14.56 -1.57
N THR A 20 -16.50 -13.91 -0.42
CA THR A 20 -16.93 -14.48 0.86
C THR A 20 -18.15 -13.73 1.42
N ASN A 21 -18.75 -14.31 2.46
CA ASN A 21 -19.85 -13.70 3.21
C ASN A 21 -19.41 -13.20 4.60
N ASP A 22 -18.10 -13.23 4.88
CA ASP A 22 -17.53 -12.85 6.17
C ASP A 22 -17.55 -11.33 6.36
N LYS A 23 -17.39 -10.84 7.60
CA LYS A 23 -17.43 -9.39 7.91
C LYS A 23 -16.15 -8.63 7.54
N SER A 24 -15.13 -9.33 7.06
CA SER A 24 -13.78 -8.80 6.88
C SER A 24 -13.13 -9.40 5.64
N ASP A 25 -12.24 -8.65 5.01
CA ASP A 25 -11.38 -9.16 3.95
C ASP A 25 -10.11 -9.77 4.58
N ASN A 26 -9.77 -11.01 4.20
CA ASN A 26 -8.51 -11.62 4.60
C ASN A 26 -7.46 -11.47 3.50
N PHE A 27 -6.23 -11.19 3.88
CA PHE A 27 -5.12 -11.01 2.96
C PHE A 27 -4.05 -12.05 3.23
N TYR A 28 -3.64 -12.76 2.17
CA TYR A 28 -2.68 -13.83 2.22
C TYR A 28 -1.57 -13.60 1.20
N VAL A 29 -0.34 -13.95 1.56
CA VAL A 29 0.81 -13.87 0.66
C VAL A 29 1.45 -15.25 0.52
N GLN A 30 1.78 -15.63 -0.70
CA GLN A 30 2.46 -16.89 -0.99
C GLN A 30 3.88 -16.87 -0.40
N SER A 31 4.21 -17.89 0.39
CA SER A 31 5.46 -17.93 1.16
C SER A 31 6.65 -18.49 0.38
N LEU A 32 6.40 -19.43 -0.53
CA LEU A 32 7.45 -20.14 -1.28
C LEU A 32 7.06 -20.38 -2.74
N PRO A 33 8.03 -20.37 -3.67
CA PRO A 33 7.82 -20.80 -5.04
C PRO A 33 7.61 -22.32 -5.09
N GLY A 34 6.79 -22.80 -6.02
CA GLY A 34 6.57 -24.23 -6.21
C GLY A 34 5.19 -24.57 -6.75
N PRO A 35 4.95 -25.85 -7.10
CA PRO A 35 3.67 -26.32 -7.62
C PRO A 35 2.57 -26.33 -6.56
N ILE A 36 2.94 -26.46 -5.28
CA ILE A 36 2.03 -26.37 -4.14
C ILE A 36 2.16 -24.96 -3.55
N LYS A 37 1.08 -24.19 -3.62
CA LYS A 37 1.06 -22.83 -3.08
C LYS A 37 0.79 -22.87 -1.57
N VAL A 38 1.77 -22.42 -0.79
CA VAL A 38 1.62 -22.21 0.66
C VAL A 38 1.43 -20.72 0.90
N TYR A 39 0.45 -20.37 1.72
CA TYR A 39 0.08 -18.98 2.01
C TYR A 39 0.21 -18.67 3.49
N ASN A 40 0.74 -17.48 3.78
CA ASN A 40 0.70 -16.88 5.10
C ASN A 40 -0.36 -15.80 5.12
N LYS A 41 -1.24 -15.83 6.12
CA LYS A 41 -2.17 -14.74 6.37
C LYS A 41 -1.40 -13.54 6.92
N VAL A 42 -1.52 -12.39 6.27
CA VAL A 42 -0.83 -11.15 6.66
C VAL A 42 -1.76 -10.13 7.31
N ALA A 43 -3.06 -10.20 7.03
CA ALA A 43 -4.05 -9.33 7.66
C ALA A 43 -5.49 -9.88 7.58
N THR A 44 -6.34 -9.38 8.48
CA THR A 44 -7.81 -9.38 8.37
C THR A 44 -8.26 -7.95 8.57
N LEU A 45 -8.89 -7.35 7.57
CA LEU A 45 -9.29 -5.94 7.61
C LEU A 45 -10.79 -5.82 7.39
N GLU A 46 -11.47 -5.06 8.25
CA GLU A 46 -12.89 -4.77 8.11
C GLU A 46 -13.12 -3.65 7.09
N LYS A 47 -14.14 -3.80 6.24
CA LYS A 47 -14.58 -2.70 5.36
C LYS A 47 -15.48 -1.77 6.14
N ASN A 48 -15.23 -0.47 6.00
CA ASN A 48 -16.14 0.56 6.47
C ASN A 48 -17.27 0.82 5.46
N ASP A 49 -18.16 1.76 5.79
CA ASP A 49 -19.32 2.12 4.95
C ASP A 49 -18.93 2.73 3.59
N ALA A 50 -17.72 3.28 3.46
CA ALA A 50 -17.16 3.75 2.20
C ALA A 50 -16.57 2.61 1.34
N GLY A 51 -16.60 1.37 1.83
CA GLY A 51 -16.01 0.21 1.18
C GLY A 51 -14.49 0.18 1.24
N LEU A 52 -13.88 0.94 2.15
CA LEU A 52 -12.44 1.02 2.38
C LEU A 52 -12.04 0.16 3.59
N VAL A 53 -10.80 -0.28 3.60
CA VAL A 53 -10.17 -1.01 4.71
C VAL A 53 -9.08 -0.15 5.32
N GLN A 54 -8.95 -0.16 6.64
CA GLN A 54 -7.82 0.50 7.31
C GLN A 54 -6.57 -0.36 7.17
N PHE A 55 -5.55 0.13 6.48
CA PHE A 55 -4.26 -0.53 6.38
C PHE A 55 -3.53 -0.52 7.73
N PRO A 56 -2.89 -1.62 8.16
CA PRO A 56 -2.25 -1.67 9.47
C PRO A 56 -1.14 -0.62 9.62
N ALA A 57 -0.98 -0.08 10.82
CA ALA A 57 0.11 0.86 11.12
C ALA A 57 1.50 0.18 11.13
N SER A 58 1.58 -1.14 11.25
CA SER A 58 2.82 -1.90 11.16
C SER A 58 2.59 -3.38 10.88
N GLY A 59 3.64 -4.04 10.42
CA GLY A 59 3.71 -5.49 10.23
C GLY A 59 5.12 -5.91 9.82
N LYS A 60 5.29 -7.15 9.36
CA LYS A 60 6.59 -7.63 8.89
C LYS A 60 6.99 -6.87 7.62
N GLY A 61 8.11 -6.15 7.67
CA GLY A 61 8.66 -5.42 6.52
C GLY A 61 8.08 -4.02 6.31
N PHE A 62 7.14 -3.57 7.15
CA PHE A 62 6.58 -2.22 7.02
C PHE A 62 6.12 -1.62 8.35
N ASN A 63 6.10 -0.30 8.38
CA ASN A 63 5.52 0.49 9.45
C ASN A 63 4.86 1.75 8.87
N ARG A 64 4.32 2.57 9.75
CA ARG A 64 3.73 3.86 9.43
C ARG A 64 4.64 4.99 9.91
N TYR A 65 4.64 6.10 9.18
CA TYR A 65 5.17 7.38 9.65
C TYR A 65 4.07 8.46 9.63
N GLY A 66 4.36 9.61 10.24
CA GLY A 66 3.44 10.75 10.24
C GLY A 66 2.46 10.74 11.40
N VAL A 67 1.60 11.75 11.43
CA VAL A 67 0.53 11.92 12.42
C VAL A 67 -0.78 11.34 11.88
N VAL A 68 -1.70 10.96 12.77
CA VAL A 68 -3.06 10.58 12.36
C VAL A 68 -3.86 11.85 12.16
N ASP A 69 -4.30 12.12 10.94
CA ASP A 69 -5.22 13.22 10.70
C ASP A 69 -6.55 13.01 11.40
N ALA A 70 -7.01 14.02 12.13
CA ALA A 70 -8.25 13.95 12.88
C ALA A 70 -9.51 13.97 11.99
N GLY A 71 -9.41 14.42 10.74
CA GLY A 71 -10.55 14.74 9.89
C GLY A 71 -11.22 16.07 10.27
N GLY A 72 -12.42 16.29 9.74
CA GLY A 72 -13.26 17.43 10.05
C GLY A 72 -13.77 18.17 8.81
N THR A 73 -14.28 19.38 9.01
CA THR A 73 -14.79 20.21 7.91
C THR A 73 -13.78 21.28 7.53
N SER A 74 -13.25 21.20 6.32
CA SER A 74 -12.45 22.27 5.72
C SER A 74 -13.36 23.33 5.12
N ILE A 75 -12.98 24.60 5.26
CA ILE A 75 -13.71 25.75 4.71
C ILE A 75 -13.15 26.21 3.37
N SER A 76 -11.92 25.84 3.04
CA SER A 76 -11.26 26.22 1.80
C SER A 76 -10.13 25.24 1.46
N PRO A 77 -10.34 24.34 0.48
CA PRO A 77 -11.61 24.04 -0.19
C PRO A 77 -12.68 23.52 0.78
N ALA A 78 -13.96 23.69 0.43
CA ALA A 78 -15.05 23.19 1.25
C ALA A 78 -15.17 21.67 1.10
N GLU A 79 -14.85 20.91 2.15
CA GLU A 79 -14.86 19.44 2.14
C GLU A 79 -15.11 18.90 3.56
N VAL A 80 -15.76 17.73 3.65
CA VAL A 80 -15.85 16.96 4.89
C VAL A 80 -14.83 15.81 4.81
N ALA A 81 -13.70 16.02 5.48
CA ALA A 81 -12.66 15.03 5.60
C ALA A 81 -13.02 13.95 6.62
N GLY A 82 -12.82 12.69 6.25
CA GLY A 82 -12.92 11.56 7.17
C GLY A 82 -11.79 11.57 8.20
N ALA A 83 -11.90 10.73 9.21
CA ALA A 83 -10.82 10.57 10.20
C ALA A 83 -9.75 9.60 9.70
N GLY A 84 -8.51 9.82 10.12
CA GLY A 84 -7.34 8.99 9.80
C GLY A 84 -6.79 9.22 8.40
N ASP A 85 -5.77 8.42 8.08
CA ASP A 85 -4.89 8.61 6.92
C ASP A 85 -4.51 7.30 6.21
N HIS A 86 -4.96 6.13 6.70
CA HIS A 86 -4.55 4.80 6.22
C HIS A 86 -5.67 3.97 5.59
N PHE A 87 -6.63 4.58 4.89
CA PHE A 87 -7.74 3.82 4.30
C PHE A 87 -7.50 3.50 2.82
N LEU A 88 -7.61 2.24 2.44
CA LEU A 88 -7.41 1.76 1.06
C LEU A 88 -8.65 1.06 0.53
N ARG A 89 -8.78 1.01 -0.79
CA ARG A 89 -9.60 -0.02 -1.42
C ARG A 89 -8.96 -1.39 -1.18
N PRO A 90 -9.75 -2.45 -0.93
CA PRO A 90 -9.22 -3.79 -0.70
C PRO A 90 -8.21 -4.29 -1.75
N ALA A 91 -8.48 -4.05 -3.04
CA ALA A 91 -7.56 -4.44 -4.11
C ALA A 91 -6.21 -3.68 -4.05
N ALA A 92 -6.22 -2.41 -3.64
CA ALA A 92 -5.01 -1.63 -3.45
C ALA A 92 -4.25 -2.09 -2.19
N ALA A 93 -4.96 -2.43 -1.10
CA ALA A 93 -4.35 -3.04 0.08
C ALA A 93 -3.67 -4.38 -0.24
N ALA A 94 -4.32 -5.25 -1.02
CA ALA A 94 -3.71 -6.49 -1.51
C ALA A 94 -2.46 -6.21 -2.36
N GLY A 95 -2.51 -5.19 -3.21
CA GLY A 95 -1.37 -4.73 -3.97
C GLY A 95 -0.20 -4.30 -3.07
N LEU A 96 -0.44 -3.48 -2.05
CA LEU A 96 0.61 -3.04 -1.10
C LEU A 96 1.21 -4.22 -0.33
N PHE A 97 0.42 -5.18 0.13
CA PHE A 97 0.96 -6.40 0.74
C PHE A 97 1.86 -7.18 -0.23
N GLY A 98 1.53 -7.21 -1.52
CA GLY A 98 2.38 -7.76 -2.56
C GLY A 98 3.70 -7.00 -2.72
N VAL A 99 3.65 -5.67 -2.76
CA VAL A 99 4.84 -4.80 -2.80
C VAL A 99 5.75 -5.07 -1.60
N ILE A 100 5.19 -5.07 -0.39
CA ILE A 100 5.91 -5.32 0.86
C ILE A 100 6.63 -6.67 0.80
N ASN A 101 5.93 -7.72 0.38
CA ASN A 101 6.52 -9.05 0.29
C ASN A 101 7.67 -9.12 -0.73
N GLU A 102 7.48 -8.52 -1.91
CA GLU A 102 8.49 -8.48 -2.97
C GLU A 102 9.76 -7.76 -2.49
N ILE A 103 9.64 -6.58 -1.88
CA ILE A 103 10.81 -5.80 -1.44
C ILE A 103 11.44 -6.36 -0.16
N SER A 104 10.65 -6.98 0.73
CA SER A 104 11.18 -7.61 1.96
C SER A 104 12.14 -8.76 1.64
N SER A 105 11.94 -9.46 0.53
CA SER A 105 12.87 -10.50 0.06
C SER A 105 14.26 -9.95 -0.29
N LYS A 106 14.37 -8.64 -0.52
CA LYS A 106 15.61 -7.90 -0.80
C LYS A 106 16.18 -7.21 0.45
N GLY A 107 15.61 -7.48 1.64
CA GLY A 107 16.02 -6.83 2.88
C GLY A 107 15.51 -5.40 3.06
N ILE A 108 14.56 -4.96 2.25
CA ILE A 108 13.99 -3.61 2.33
C ILE A 108 12.79 -3.58 3.29
N SER A 109 12.75 -2.59 4.19
CA SER A 109 11.58 -2.23 4.98
C SER A 109 11.08 -0.84 4.62
N ILE A 110 9.76 -0.68 4.51
CA ILE A 110 9.11 0.54 4.01
C ILE A 110 8.19 1.17 5.06
N SER A 111 8.26 2.50 5.22
CA SER A 111 7.33 3.27 6.03
C SER A 111 6.29 3.96 5.15
N PHE A 112 5.01 3.65 5.33
CA PHE A 112 3.90 4.32 4.64
C PHE A 112 3.37 5.53 5.42
N GLY A 113 3.01 6.58 4.69
CA GLY A 113 2.38 7.79 5.21
C GLY A 113 0.95 7.88 4.70
N ASP A 114 0.55 9.06 4.26
CA ASP A 114 -0.79 9.37 3.79
C ASP A 114 -1.28 8.42 2.68
N ILE A 115 -2.55 8.03 2.77
CA ILE A 115 -3.25 7.17 1.82
C ILE A 115 -4.63 7.73 1.44
N SER A 116 -5.57 7.71 2.39
CA SER A 116 -6.87 8.39 2.34
C SER A 116 -7.53 8.27 3.71
N SER A 117 -8.49 9.14 3.99
CA SER A 117 -9.23 9.12 5.24
C SER A 117 -10.37 8.09 5.23
N SER A 118 -11.04 7.89 6.36
CA SER A 118 -12.07 6.86 6.53
C SER A 118 -13.25 6.96 5.55
N ASN A 119 -13.56 8.14 5.01
CA ASN A 119 -14.60 8.30 4.00
C ASN A 119 -14.04 8.37 2.56
N GLY A 120 -12.73 8.21 2.39
CA GLY A 120 -12.03 8.24 1.11
C GLY A 120 -11.66 9.63 0.61
N SER A 121 -11.90 10.69 1.38
CA SER A 121 -11.30 12.02 1.14
C SER A 121 -9.80 12.02 1.42
N ASP A 122 -9.10 13.08 1.05
CA ASP A 122 -7.70 13.23 1.44
C ASP A 122 -7.56 13.36 2.97
N PRO A 123 -6.43 12.87 3.54
CA PRO A 123 -6.14 13.10 4.94
C PRO A 123 -6.02 14.60 5.21
N TRP A 124 -6.73 15.08 6.23
CA TRP A 124 -6.76 16.48 6.60
C TRP A 124 -7.18 16.67 8.06
N GLN A 125 -6.71 17.74 8.68
CA GLN A 125 -7.17 18.22 9.97
C GLN A 125 -7.07 19.75 10.07
N ALA A 126 -7.75 20.35 11.05
CA ALA A 126 -7.72 21.80 11.26
C ALA A 126 -6.28 22.32 11.43
N GLY A 127 -5.88 23.28 10.60
CA GLY A 127 -4.51 23.81 10.56
C GLY A 127 -3.55 23.03 9.66
N GLY A 128 -3.97 21.90 9.11
CA GLY A 128 -3.22 21.10 8.13
C GLY A 128 -3.48 21.52 6.67
N GLY A 129 -2.60 21.08 5.78
CA GLY A 129 -2.79 21.20 4.34
C GLY A 129 -3.63 20.03 3.79
N HIS A 130 -4.24 20.24 2.63
CA HIS A 130 -4.89 19.16 1.88
C HIS A 130 -3.87 18.37 1.05
N HIS A 131 -4.06 17.06 0.99
CA HIS A 131 -3.18 16.10 0.31
C HIS A 131 -3.88 15.64 -0.97
N ALA A 132 -3.99 16.55 -1.94
CA ALA A 132 -4.92 16.45 -3.07
C ALA A 132 -4.88 15.13 -3.87
N GLY A 133 -3.74 14.43 -3.85
CA GLY A 133 -3.54 13.15 -4.53
C GLY A 133 -4.19 11.94 -3.86
N HIS A 134 -4.64 12.06 -2.60
CA HIS A 134 -4.97 10.95 -1.70
C HIS A 134 -6.46 10.83 -1.35
N GLY A 135 -7.35 11.24 -2.26
CA GLY A 135 -8.79 11.17 -1.99
C GLY A 135 -9.54 12.47 -2.18
N HIS A 136 -8.88 13.59 -2.48
CA HIS A 136 -9.49 14.92 -2.41
C HIS A 136 -10.83 15.05 -3.14
N ASN A 137 -11.85 15.50 -2.43
CA ASN A 137 -13.26 15.50 -2.87
C ASN A 137 -13.77 14.11 -3.32
N GLY A 138 -13.31 13.04 -2.69
CA GLY A 138 -13.58 11.65 -3.08
C GLY A 138 -12.86 11.18 -4.35
N THR A 139 -11.92 11.95 -4.90
CA THR A 139 -11.17 11.54 -6.10
C THR A 139 -9.99 10.65 -5.71
N ARG A 140 -9.87 9.51 -6.39
CA ARG A 140 -8.84 8.49 -6.06
C ARG A 140 -8.91 7.92 -4.63
N SER A 141 -10.09 7.92 -4.01
CA SER A 141 -10.32 7.34 -2.68
C SER A 141 -9.75 5.92 -2.52
N GLY A 142 -8.78 5.80 -1.60
CA GLY A 142 -8.10 4.57 -1.24
C GLY A 142 -7.28 3.93 -2.36
N LEU A 143 -6.73 4.74 -3.27
CA LEU A 143 -5.91 4.27 -4.40
C LEU A 143 -4.45 4.70 -4.34
N ASP A 144 -4.07 5.55 -3.39
CA ASP A 144 -2.75 6.16 -3.36
C ASP A 144 -2.09 5.91 -2.00
N ALA A 145 -0.76 5.87 -1.97
CA ALA A 145 0.00 5.75 -0.73
C ALA A 145 1.35 6.44 -0.87
N ASP A 146 1.67 7.30 0.09
CA ASP A 146 3.00 7.87 0.22
C ASP A 146 3.91 6.95 1.04
N PHE A 147 5.21 7.01 0.76
CA PHE A 147 6.21 6.23 1.49
C PHE A 147 7.51 7.03 1.69
N ARG A 148 8.22 6.75 2.78
CA ARG A 148 9.58 7.29 2.97
C ARG A 148 10.57 6.58 2.04
N TYR A 149 11.38 7.35 1.34
CA TYR A 149 12.46 6.82 0.51
C TYR A 149 13.36 5.89 1.31
N ILE A 150 14.01 4.97 0.60
CA ILE A 150 14.83 3.90 1.18
C ILE A 150 16.31 4.26 1.10
N ASN A 151 17.05 4.03 2.18
CA ASN A 151 18.49 4.22 2.23
C ASN A 151 19.25 2.96 1.77
N ASP A 152 20.59 2.99 1.73
CA ASP A 152 21.40 1.85 1.27
C ASP A 152 21.30 0.62 2.19
N ASP A 153 20.96 0.82 3.46
CA ASP A 153 20.74 -0.27 4.43
C ASP A 153 19.35 -0.92 4.29
N GLY A 154 18.54 -0.50 3.30
CA GLY A 154 17.20 -1.02 3.09
C GLY A 154 16.14 -0.45 4.04
N ASN A 155 16.43 0.65 4.74
CA ASN A 155 15.51 1.26 5.70
C ASN A 155 14.90 2.56 5.15
N SER A 156 13.64 2.81 5.48
CA SER A 156 13.02 4.11 5.23
C SER A 156 13.74 5.24 5.97
N PHE A 157 13.91 6.38 5.31
CA PHE A 157 14.48 7.59 5.90
C PHE A 157 13.75 8.86 5.41
N GLN A 158 13.91 9.96 6.14
CA GLN A 158 13.36 11.27 5.79
C GLN A 158 14.50 12.25 5.48
N SER A 159 14.37 12.97 4.38
CA SER A 159 15.26 14.08 4.03
C SER A 159 14.52 15.05 3.13
N GLN A 160 14.63 16.37 3.36
CA GLN A 160 13.94 17.38 2.54
C GLN A 160 14.43 17.40 1.09
N THR A 161 15.55 16.74 0.81
CA THR A 161 16.17 16.61 -0.51
C THR A 161 16.61 15.18 -0.74
N ALA A 162 15.78 14.20 -0.34
CA ALA A 162 16.15 12.79 -0.26
C ALA A 162 16.85 12.30 -1.53
N THR A 163 16.32 12.57 -2.72
CA THR A 163 16.90 12.09 -3.98
C THR A 163 18.30 12.61 -4.33
N SER A 164 18.83 13.60 -3.58
CA SER A 164 20.22 14.07 -3.65
C SER A 164 20.98 13.89 -2.32
N ASP A 165 20.36 13.26 -1.33
CA ASP A 165 20.97 12.93 -0.04
C ASP A 165 21.93 11.75 -0.20
N SER A 166 23.06 11.77 0.50
CA SER A 166 24.03 10.66 0.46
C SER A 166 23.48 9.35 1.00
N GLN A 167 22.41 9.38 1.82
CA GLN A 167 21.77 8.16 2.30
C GLN A 167 20.85 7.53 1.25
N PHE A 168 20.46 8.26 0.21
CA PHE A 168 19.47 7.78 -0.74
C PHE A 168 20.00 6.67 -1.63
N SER A 169 19.30 5.54 -1.58
CA SER A 169 19.64 4.42 -2.45
C SER A 169 18.83 4.46 -3.74
N GLY A 170 19.49 4.76 -4.86
CA GLY A 170 18.85 4.68 -6.17
C GLY A 170 18.28 3.28 -6.47
N ASP A 171 19.02 2.24 -6.08
CA ASP A 171 18.65 0.85 -6.34
C ASP A 171 17.47 0.40 -5.47
N ASN A 172 17.48 0.69 -4.16
CA ASN A 172 16.37 0.27 -3.29
C ASN A 172 15.07 1.01 -3.64
N ASN A 173 15.12 2.30 -3.97
CA ASN A 173 13.92 3.02 -4.40
C ASN A 173 13.44 2.55 -5.78
N THR A 174 14.35 2.22 -6.71
CA THR A 174 13.98 1.56 -7.98
C THR A 174 13.28 0.23 -7.73
N ALA A 175 13.74 -0.55 -6.75
CA ALA A 175 13.09 -1.81 -6.37
C ALA A 175 11.67 -1.59 -5.84
N VAL A 176 11.44 -0.56 -5.01
CA VAL A 176 10.10 -0.20 -4.52
C VAL A 176 9.15 0.12 -5.69
N TYR A 177 9.52 1.02 -6.59
CA TYR A 177 8.65 1.39 -7.71
C TYR A 177 8.45 0.24 -8.71
N SER A 178 9.47 -0.59 -8.91
CA SER A 178 9.36 -1.77 -9.77
C SER A 178 8.40 -2.79 -9.19
N ALA A 179 8.49 -3.07 -7.88
CA ALA A 179 7.54 -3.92 -7.17
C ALA A 179 6.11 -3.34 -7.24
N ALA A 180 5.97 -2.03 -6.99
CA ALA A 180 4.69 -1.33 -7.06
C ALA A 180 4.01 -1.51 -8.42
N LYS A 181 4.76 -1.38 -9.52
CA LYS A 181 4.26 -1.58 -10.88
C LYS A 181 3.72 -3.00 -11.11
N LEU A 182 4.38 -4.02 -10.58
CA LEU A 182 3.95 -5.42 -10.72
C LEU A 182 2.57 -5.67 -10.09
N PHE A 183 2.22 -4.90 -9.06
CA PHE A 183 0.95 -5.01 -8.32
C PHE A 183 -0.07 -3.90 -8.65
N GLY A 184 0.10 -3.19 -9.77
CA GLY A 184 -0.90 -2.25 -10.30
C GLY A 184 -0.71 -0.78 -9.92
N PHE A 185 0.33 -0.44 -9.16
CA PHE A 185 0.72 0.95 -8.87
C PHE A 185 1.57 1.50 -10.02
N THR A 186 0.92 2.21 -10.93
CA THR A 186 1.51 2.65 -12.21
C THR A 186 1.54 4.17 -12.36
N LYS A 187 0.90 4.91 -11.46
CA LYS A 187 0.91 6.37 -11.40
C LYS A 187 1.81 6.81 -10.24
N ASN A 188 3.11 6.65 -10.42
CA ASN A 188 4.08 6.81 -9.33
C ASN A 188 4.85 8.14 -9.46
N TYR A 189 5.11 8.78 -8.32
CA TYR A 189 5.85 10.04 -8.27
C TYR A 189 7.07 9.99 -7.36
N GLN A 190 8.05 10.80 -7.73
CA GLN A 190 9.27 11.09 -6.97
C GLN A 190 9.54 12.60 -6.92
N GLY A 191 10.49 13.00 -6.08
CA GLY A 191 10.97 14.37 -5.98
C GLY A 191 11.73 14.84 -7.22
N THR A 192 11.98 16.14 -7.30
CA THR A 192 12.56 16.78 -8.49
C THR A 192 14.08 16.72 -8.55
N ASN A 193 14.75 16.42 -7.43
CA ASN A 193 16.19 16.64 -7.26
C ASN A 193 17.08 15.49 -7.79
N GLY A 194 16.55 14.29 -7.96
CA GLY A 194 17.24 13.13 -8.54
C GLY A 194 16.40 12.46 -9.62
N THR A 195 16.80 11.26 -10.06
CA THR A 195 16.11 10.53 -11.15
C THR A 195 16.08 9.03 -10.88
N ILE A 196 14.88 8.50 -10.63
CA ILE A 196 14.54 7.08 -10.79
C ILE A 196 13.88 6.89 -12.16
N SER A 197 14.36 5.90 -12.93
CA SER A 197 13.83 5.60 -14.27
C SER A 197 12.37 5.18 -14.21
N GLY A 198 11.54 5.71 -15.12
CA GLY A 198 10.12 5.35 -15.23
C GLY A 198 9.21 5.92 -14.13
N VAL A 199 9.71 6.82 -13.27
CA VAL A 199 8.93 7.48 -12.22
C VAL A 199 8.83 8.98 -12.49
N THR A 200 7.61 9.52 -12.46
CA THR A 200 7.35 10.93 -12.80
C THR A 200 7.83 11.84 -11.68
N LYS A 201 8.58 12.91 -12.02
CA LYS A 201 9.03 13.90 -11.04
C LYS A 201 7.94 14.93 -10.77
N VAL A 202 7.65 15.19 -9.50
CA VAL A 202 6.64 16.15 -9.06
C VAL A 202 7.17 16.94 -7.86
N GLY A 203 6.88 18.25 -7.80
CA GLY A 203 7.17 19.06 -6.62
C GLY A 203 6.44 18.52 -5.38
N GLY A 204 6.95 18.85 -4.18
CA GLY A 204 6.38 18.38 -2.92
C GLY A 204 6.76 16.96 -2.50
N HIS A 205 7.40 16.18 -3.37
CA HIS A 205 7.79 14.78 -3.13
C HIS A 205 9.29 14.61 -2.86
N ASN A 206 9.96 15.64 -2.35
CA ASN A 206 11.41 15.57 -2.13
C ASN A 206 11.79 14.76 -0.89
N ASP A 207 10.86 14.51 0.03
CA ASP A 207 11.09 13.75 1.27
C ASP A 207 10.29 12.45 1.39
N HIS A 208 9.52 12.10 0.37
CA HIS A 208 8.75 10.88 0.25
C HIS A 208 8.49 10.56 -1.23
N GLY A 209 8.24 9.28 -1.53
CA GLY A 209 7.73 8.84 -2.82
C GLY A 209 6.22 8.60 -2.76
N HIS A 210 5.59 8.48 -3.93
CA HIS A 210 4.15 8.26 -4.07
C HIS A 210 3.85 7.05 -4.96
N LEU A 211 2.94 6.19 -4.50
CA LEU A 211 2.46 5.01 -5.23
C LEU A 211 0.98 5.18 -5.59
N GLY A 212 0.69 5.30 -6.89
CA GLY A 212 -0.69 5.46 -7.37
C GLY A 212 -1.24 4.22 -8.05
N PHE A 213 -2.20 3.56 -7.40
CA PHE A 213 -2.92 2.40 -7.94
C PHE A 213 -3.84 2.82 -9.09
N ILE A 214 -3.82 2.03 -10.16
CA ILE A 214 -4.74 2.19 -11.29
C ILE A 214 -5.58 0.91 -11.40
N PRO A 215 -6.89 0.97 -11.06
CA PRO A 215 -7.77 -0.19 -11.17
C PRO A 215 -7.74 -0.78 -12.59
N GLY A 216 -7.51 -2.08 -12.67
CA GLY A 216 -7.39 -2.83 -13.92
C GLY A 216 -5.95 -3.09 -14.37
N ASN A 217 -4.95 -2.38 -13.82
CA ASN A 217 -3.54 -2.62 -14.15
C ASN A 217 -2.91 -3.75 -13.33
N GLN A 218 -3.56 -4.17 -12.24
CA GLN A 218 -3.18 -5.37 -11.50
C GLN A 218 -3.67 -6.65 -12.18
N LYS A 219 -2.92 -7.74 -12.06
CA LYS A 219 -3.34 -9.07 -12.52
C LYS A 219 -4.29 -9.73 -11.49
N LEU A 220 -5.47 -9.13 -11.31
CA LEU A 220 -6.50 -9.61 -10.38
C LEU A 220 -7.49 -10.54 -11.10
N SER A 221 -7.75 -11.72 -10.54
CA SER A 221 -8.83 -12.61 -11.00
C SER A 221 -9.70 -13.08 -9.84
N THR A 222 -10.98 -13.32 -10.12
CA THR A 222 -11.90 -13.93 -9.16
C THR A 222 -11.89 -15.44 -9.35
N ILE A 223 -11.77 -16.20 -8.26
CA ILE A 223 -11.79 -17.67 -8.25
C ILE A 223 -12.89 -18.16 -7.29
N SER A 224 -13.43 -19.35 -7.58
CA SER A 224 -14.60 -19.89 -6.85
C SER A 224 -14.25 -20.65 -5.57
N VAL A 225 -12.97 -20.99 -5.37
CA VAL A 225 -12.48 -21.75 -4.22
C VAL A 225 -11.15 -21.19 -3.75
N SER A 226 -10.87 -21.28 -2.45
CA SER A 226 -9.57 -20.89 -1.90
C SER A 226 -8.44 -21.73 -2.54
N PRO A 227 -7.33 -21.10 -2.94
CA PRO A 227 -6.14 -21.82 -3.41
C PRO A 227 -5.33 -22.41 -2.25
N ALA A 228 -5.67 -22.08 -1.01
CA ALA A 228 -5.00 -22.64 0.15
C ALA A 228 -5.49 -24.07 0.44
N THR A 229 -4.53 -24.98 0.60
CA THR A 229 -4.76 -26.12 1.49
C THR A 229 -4.66 -25.60 2.93
N PRO A 230 -5.58 -25.93 3.85
CA PRO A 230 -5.45 -25.55 5.25
C PRO A 230 -4.10 -26.05 5.77
N ASN A 231 -3.23 -25.13 6.17
CA ASN A 231 -1.96 -25.50 6.78
C ASN A 231 -2.29 -26.03 8.18
N SER A 232 -2.43 -27.35 8.32
CA SER A 232 -2.82 -28.01 9.57
C SER A 232 -1.69 -28.07 10.61
N ASN A 233 -0.51 -27.50 10.32
CA ASN A 233 0.61 -27.44 11.26
C ASN A 233 1.48 -26.19 11.05
N PRO A 234 1.35 -25.15 11.90
CA PRO A 234 2.16 -23.94 11.79
C PRO A 234 3.62 -24.10 12.28
N PHE A 235 4.06 -25.28 12.72
CA PHE A 235 5.44 -25.50 13.18
C PHE A 235 5.94 -26.90 12.84
N ASN A 236 6.54 -27.06 11.67
CA ASN A 236 7.59 -28.06 11.49
C ASN A 236 8.63 -27.51 10.52
N PRO A 237 9.77 -26.99 11.00
CA PRO A 237 10.85 -26.59 10.11
C PRO A 237 11.48 -27.87 9.55
N LEU A 238 11.19 -28.18 8.30
CA LEU A 238 11.96 -29.16 7.55
C LEU A 238 13.01 -28.41 6.74
N PHE A 239 14.24 -28.56 7.24
CA PHE A 239 15.56 -28.23 6.68
C PHE A 239 16.01 -26.77 6.74
#